data_AF-A0A179G340-F1
#
_entry.id   AF-A0A179G340-F1
#
_cell.length_a   1.000
_cell.length_b   1.000
_cell.length_c   1.000
_cell.angle_alpha   90.00
_cell.angle_beta   90.00
_cell.angle_gamma   90.00
#
_symmetry.space_group_name_H-M   'P 1'
#
loop_
_entity.id
_entity.type
_entity.pdbx_description
1 polymer ?
#
loop_
_entity_poly.entity_id
_entity_poly.type
_entity_poly.pdbx_seq_one_letter_code
_entity_poly.pdbx_strand_id
1 'polypeptide(L)'
;MGEKKTRTILDRKNRFNKDGRDHVMPSAYRNLAVVIIGEFCGTFMFLLLAFIGTQAAVDNNDPGNPDAVLAPFSLMYIAASFGAAITVNVWIFYRVTGGMFNPAVTLGLVLVGAVKPLRGLFIFPTQIVAGIAAAAVTDALLPGPLGVANKLSNNTSISRGLFIEMFLTAQLVLTVYFLAVEKHRSTYLAPIGIGIAIFIAHICGTNFTGTGINPARSFGPAVVTSFTGYQWIYWLGPFLGSFLAFALYTLLKWLDYRTANPGQDDTGDVEKGHHGLTAAEEKRHTINSDVGTSSDQYTLNNHHSPPNTGRDSSALGDGIHGPMSPAAPVSPTHATHGELRSTAQV
;
A
#
# COMPACT_ATOMS: atom_id res chain seq x y z
N MET A 1 -54.55 -11.88 4.46
CA MET A 1 -53.12 -12.29 4.44
C MET A 1 -52.18 -11.35 3.65
N GLY A 2 -52.68 -10.32 2.95
CA GLY A 2 -51.86 -9.38 2.16
C GLY A 2 -51.30 -8.16 2.90
N GLU A 3 -51.92 -7.75 4.00
CA GLU A 3 -51.59 -6.47 4.67
C GLU A 3 -50.29 -6.52 5.49
N LYS A 4 -49.97 -7.68 6.08
CA LYS A 4 -48.72 -7.87 6.83
C LYS A 4 -47.49 -7.83 5.91
N LYS A 5 -47.58 -8.32 4.68
CA LYS A 5 -46.45 -8.38 3.74
C LYS A 5 -46.06 -6.98 3.20
N THR A 6 -47.04 -6.11 3.00
CA THR A 6 -46.83 -4.72 2.57
C THR A 6 -46.18 -3.86 3.65
N ARG A 7 -46.58 -4.03 4.92
CA ARG A 7 -45.91 -3.36 6.06
C ARG A 7 -44.44 -3.76 6.18
N THR A 8 -44.11 -5.04 6.01
CA THR A 8 -42.71 -5.51 6.08
C THR A 8 -41.81 -4.93 4.98
N ILE A 9 -42.36 -4.62 3.80
CA ILE A 9 -41.60 -4.05 2.67
C ILE A 9 -41.38 -2.54 2.87
N LEU A 10 -42.41 -1.81 3.33
CA LEU A 10 -42.29 -0.39 3.67
C LEU A 10 -41.32 -0.17 4.83
N ASP A 11 -41.37 -1.05 5.84
CA ASP A 11 -40.49 -0.99 7.01
C ASP A 11 -39.03 -1.35 6.64
N ARG A 12 -38.82 -2.23 5.65
CA ARG A 12 -37.47 -2.51 5.10
C ARG A 12 -36.90 -1.35 4.31
N LYS A 13 -37.75 -0.53 3.66
CA LYS A 13 -37.33 0.69 2.94
C LYS A 13 -36.92 1.80 3.91
N ASN A 14 -37.57 1.89 5.08
CA ASN A 14 -37.25 2.85 6.13
C ASN A 14 -35.98 2.50 6.94
N ARG A 15 -35.58 1.22 7.01
CA ARG A 15 -34.36 0.81 7.73
C ARG A 15 -33.03 1.22 7.07
N PHE A 16 -33.05 1.70 5.83
CA PHE A 16 -31.87 2.27 5.16
C PHE A 16 -31.67 3.77 5.42
N ASN A 17 -32.60 4.42 6.14
CA ASN A 17 -32.49 5.82 6.54
C ASN A 17 -32.09 5.92 8.03
N LYS A 18 -31.02 5.21 8.43
CA LYS A 18 -30.63 5.09 9.84
C LYS A 18 -29.85 6.31 10.38
N ASP A 19 -29.44 7.22 9.51
CA ASP A 19 -28.93 8.54 9.88
C ASP A 19 -29.94 9.56 9.35
N GLY A 20 -30.82 10.09 10.19
CA GLY A 20 -31.85 11.08 9.83
C GLY A 20 -31.30 12.46 9.45
N ARG A 21 -30.29 12.51 8.57
CA ARG A 21 -29.79 13.72 7.93
C ARG A 21 -30.33 13.75 6.51
N ASP A 22 -31.42 14.48 6.30
CA ASP A 22 -31.90 14.81 4.97
C ASP A 22 -30.79 15.60 4.26
N HIS A 23 -30.08 14.93 3.36
CA HIS A 23 -29.01 15.56 2.60
C HIS A 23 -29.62 16.36 1.44
N VAL A 24 -29.24 17.64 1.34
CA VAL A 24 -29.71 18.58 0.32
C VAL A 24 -29.44 18.09 -1.11
N MET A 25 -28.39 17.27 -1.30
CA MET A 25 -28.03 16.72 -2.61
C MET A 25 -28.49 15.27 -2.80
N PRO A 26 -29.02 14.91 -3.99
CA PRO A 26 -29.31 13.53 -4.34
C PRO A 26 -28.08 12.61 -4.23
N SER A 27 -28.31 11.36 -3.83
CA SER A 27 -27.25 10.40 -3.50
C SER A 27 -26.26 10.15 -4.64
N ALA A 28 -26.71 10.17 -5.89
CA ALA A 28 -25.84 9.97 -7.06
C ALA A 28 -24.78 11.08 -7.19
N TYR A 29 -25.18 12.35 -7.09
CA TYR A 29 -24.26 13.49 -7.17
C TYR A 29 -23.33 13.55 -5.97
N ARG A 30 -23.86 13.27 -4.76
CA ARG A 30 -23.05 13.20 -3.55
C ARG A 30 -21.97 12.13 -3.66
N ASN A 31 -22.32 10.93 -4.13
CA ASN A 31 -21.36 9.84 -4.30
C ASN A 31 -20.30 10.19 -5.35
N LEU A 32 -20.68 10.82 -6.46
CA LEU A 32 -19.72 11.27 -7.47
C LEU A 32 -18.77 12.34 -6.90
N ALA A 33 -19.28 13.30 -6.13
CA ALA A 33 -18.47 14.31 -5.47
C ALA A 33 -17.45 13.68 -4.49
N VAL A 34 -17.88 12.72 -3.66
CA VAL A 34 -16.97 11.98 -2.77
C VAL A 34 -15.85 11.29 -3.55
N VAL A 35 -16.17 10.69 -4.70
CA VAL A 35 -15.18 10.02 -5.55
C VAL A 35 -14.19 11.00 -6.15
N ILE A 36 -14.67 12.10 -6.72
CA ILE A 36 -13.79 13.12 -7.31
C ILE A 36 -12.90 13.73 -6.23
N ILE A 37 -13.46 14.15 -5.10
CA ILE A 37 -12.69 14.75 -4.02
C ILE A 37 -11.67 13.76 -3.45
N GLY A 38 -12.09 12.52 -3.17
CA GLY A 38 -11.20 11.52 -2.59
C GLY A 38 -10.10 11.07 -3.54
N GLU A 39 -10.37 10.89 -4.83
CA GLU A 39 -9.34 10.59 -5.82
C GLU A 39 -8.40 11.78 -6.04
N PHE A 40 -8.91 13.01 -6.03
CA PHE A 40 -8.05 14.20 -6.09
C PHE A 40 -7.12 14.27 -4.88
N CYS A 41 -7.67 14.29 -3.66
CA CYS A 41 -6.90 14.44 -2.44
C CYS A 41 -5.91 13.29 -2.25
N GLY A 42 -6.32 12.05 -2.51
CA GLY A 42 -5.46 10.90 -2.33
C GLY A 42 -4.37 10.80 -3.40
N THR A 43 -4.65 11.09 -4.68
CA THR A 43 -3.59 11.18 -5.70
C THR A 43 -2.64 12.32 -5.42
N PHE A 44 -3.16 13.49 -5.03
CA PHE A 44 -2.36 14.65 -4.70
C PHE A 44 -1.41 14.34 -3.54
N MET A 45 -1.92 13.84 -2.42
CA MET A 45 -1.12 13.52 -1.24
C MET A 45 -0.13 12.39 -1.50
N PHE A 46 -0.54 11.34 -2.22
CA PHE A 46 0.37 10.28 -2.64
C PHE A 46 1.55 10.83 -3.45
N LEU A 47 1.25 11.55 -4.54
CA LEU A 47 2.28 12.04 -5.45
C LEU A 47 3.12 13.15 -4.84
N LEU A 48 2.53 14.04 -4.03
CA LEU A 48 3.27 15.08 -3.32
C LEU A 48 4.35 14.48 -2.41
N LEU A 49 3.97 13.53 -1.55
CA LEU A 49 4.92 12.89 -0.63
C LEU A 49 6.00 12.11 -1.39
N ALA A 50 5.61 11.41 -2.46
CA ALA A 50 6.56 10.67 -3.28
C ALA A 50 7.52 11.59 -4.06
N PHE A 51 7.04 12.71 -4.58
CA PHE A 51 7.84 13.70 -5.29
C PHE A 51 8.79 14.43 -4.35
N ILE A 52 8.35 14.83 -3.15
CA ILE A 52 9.25 15.40 -2.14
C ILE A 52 10.38 14.42 -1.80
N GLY A 53 10.06 13.15 -1.58
CA GLY A 53 11.08 12.14 -1.32
C GLY A 53 12.01 11.89 -2.51
N THR A 54 11.49 11.98 -3.75
CA THR A 54 12.29 11.87 -4.97
C THR A 54 13.23 13.05 -5.13
N GLN A 55 12.75 14.27 -4.93
CA GLN A 55 13.55 15.49 -5.00
C GLN A 55 14.70 15.42 -3.97
N ALA A 56 14.40 15.06 -2.72
CA ALA A 56 15.40 14.89 -1.69
C ALA A 56 16.46 13.84 -2.07
N ALA A 57 16.06 12.72 -2.66
CA ALA A 57 16.99 11.69 -3.12
C ALA A 57 17.88 12.18 -4.27
N VAL A 58 17.32 12.92 -5.23
CA VAL A 58 18.07 13.48 -6.37
C VAL A 58 19.06 14.55 -5.90
N ASP A 59 18.62 15.49 -5.08
CA ASP A 59 19.45 16.60 -4.57
C ASP A 59 20.65 16.11 -3.75
N ASN A 60 20.48 14.99 -3.04
CA ASN A 60 21.53 14.40 -2.20
C ASN A 60 22.34 13.31 -2.92
N ASN A 61 21.99 12.96 -4.17
CA ASN A 61 22.65 11.87 -4.90
C ASN A 61 24.11 12.21 -5.25
N ASP A 62 24.31 13.38 -5.85
CA ASP A 62 25.61 13.93 -6.22
C ASP A 62 25.49 15.47 -6.27
N PRO A 63 25.82 16.16 -5.16
CA PRO A 63 25.65 17.60 -5.05
C PRO A 63 26.43 18.35 -6.14
N GLY A 64 25.70 19.02 -7.04
CA GLY A 64 26.29 19.78 -8.15
C GLY A 64 26.25 19.08 -9.51
N ASN A 65 25.83 17.82 -9.57
CA ASN A 65 25.61 17.10 -10.83
C ASN A 65 24.17 16.55 -10.91
N PRO A 66 23.21 17.34 -11.45
CA PRO A 66 21.81 16.92 -11.54
C PRO A 66 21.55 15.74 -12.50
N ASP A 67 22.50 15.43 -13.38
CA ASP A 67 22.42 14.30 -14.32
C ASP A 67 23.23 13.07 -13.86
N ALA A 68 23.72 13.06 -12.62
CA ALA A 68 24.45 11.94 -12.06
C ALA A 68 23.60 10.65 -12.07
N VAL A 69 24.27 9.52 -12.31
CA VAL A 69 23.64 8.21 -12.15
C VAL A 69 23.20 8.05 -10.69
N LEU A 70 21.96 7.63 -10.48
CA LEU A 70 21.43 7.44 -9.13
C LEU A 70 22.17 6.30 -8.41
N ALA A 71 22.72 6.62 -7.25
CA ALA A 71 23.32 5.65 -6.36
C ALA A 71 22.25 4.70 -5.78
N PRO A 72 22.64 3.48 -5.36
CA PRO A 72 21.70 2.51 -4.79
C PRO A 72 20.88 3.06 -3.61
N PHE A 73 21.46 3.95 -2.79
CA PHE A 73 20.74 4.56 -1.67
C PHE A 73 19.61 5.49 -2.17
N SER A 74 19.85 6.29 -3.21
CA SER A 74 18.87 7.19 -3.82
C SER A 74 17.75 6.40 -4.47
N LEU A 75 18.08 5.31 -5.18
CA LEU A 75 17.10 4.39 -5.75
C LEU A 75 16.19 3.79 -4.66
N MET A 76 16.78 3.36 -3.54
CA MET A 76 16.02 2.84 -2.39
C MET A 76 15.16 3.92 -1.73
N TYR A 77 15.68 5.14 -1.58
CA TYR A 77 14.96 6.27 -1.01
C TYR A 77 13.72 6.61 -1.84
N ILE A 78 13.88 6.71 -3.17
CA ILE A 78 12.77 6.94 -4.10
C ILE A 78 11.74 5.81 -3.97
N ALA A 79 12.18 4.56 -4.01
CA ALA A 79 11.29 3.41 -3.90
C ALA A 79 10.49 3.41 -2.59
N ALA A 80 11.16 3.64 -1.47
CA ALA A 80 10.53 3.74 -0.15
C ALA A 80 9.52 4.88 -0.08
N SER A 81 9.85 6.04 -0.67
CA SER A 81 8.97 7.21 -0.71
C SER A 81 7.67 6.91 -1.45
N PHE A 82 7.74 6.35 -2.67
CA PHE A 82 6.55 5.98 -3.44
C PHE A 82 5.74 4.86 -2.77
N GLY A 83 6.41 3.81 -2.29
CA GLY A 83 5.77 2.67 -1.64
C GLY A 83 5.06 3.03 -0.34
N ALA A 84 5.71 3.81 0.53
CA ALA A 84 5.12 4.27 1.79
C ALA A 84 3.97 5.27 1.54
N ALA A 85 4.17 6.24 0.64
CA ALA A 85 3.17 7.24 0.33
C ALA A 85 1.88 6.62 -0.22
N ILE A 86 1.97 5.66 -1.17
CA ILE A 86 0.77 4.98 -1.66
C ILE A 86 0.15 4.09 -0.58
N THR A 87 0.95 3.38 0.23
CA THR A 87 0.42 2.51 1.30
C THR A 87 -0.51 3.30 2.21
N VAL A 88 -0.02 4.43 2.72
CA VAL A 88 -0.76 5.28 3.66
C VAL A 88 -1.99 5.88 2.99
N ASN A 89 -1.84 6.46 1.80
CA ASN A 89 -2.96 7.15 1.14
C ASN A 89 -4.04 6.18 0.66
N VAL A 90 -3.66 5.01 0.13
CA VAL A 90 -4.65 3.97 -0.20
C VAL A 90 -5.37 3.55 1.07
N TRP A 91 -4.67 3.38 2.20
CA TRP A 91 -5.34 3.01 3.46
C TRP A 91 -6.34 4.06 3.93
N ILE A 92 -5.99 5.35 3.87
CA ILE A 92 -6.87 6.46 4.26
C ILE A 92 -8.16 6.45 3.42
N PHE A 93 -8.02 6.31 2.10
CA PHE A 93 -9.14 6.47 1.16
C PHE A 93 -9.76 5.15 0.69
N TYR A 94 -9.28 4.00 1.18
CA TYR A 94 -9.73 2.67 0.74
C TYR A 94 -11.25 2.52 0.87
N ARG A 95 -11.81 3.01 1.98
CA ARG A 95 -13.26 2.99 2.26
C ARG A 95 -14.02 4.20 1.72
N VAL A 96 -13.32 5.20 1.17
CA VAL A 96 -13.91 6.42 0.63
C VAL A 96 -14.14 6.27 -0.87
N THR A 97 -13.08 5.98 -1.65
CA THR A 97 -13.14 5.89 -3.12
C THR A 97 -12.71 4.54 -3.67
N GLY A 98 -12.03 3.73 -2.86
CA GLY A 98 -11.28 2.55 -3.29
C GLY A 98 -9.77 2.82 -3.43
N GLY A 99 -9.34 4.09 -3.41
CA GLY A 99 -7.94 4.51 -3.44
C GLY A 99 -7.21 4.09 -4.72
N MET A 100 -7.73 4.47 -5.90
CA MET A 100 -7.15 4.04 -7.18
C MET A 100 -5.87 4.79 -7.51
N PHE A 101 -5.94 6.12 -7.42
CA PHE A 101 -4.85 7.09 -7.56
C PHE A 101 -3.93 6.97 -8.79
N ASN A 102 -4.37 6.21 -9.78
CA ASN A 102 -3.60 5.84 -10.94
C ASN A 102 -4.56 5.55 -12.12
N PRO A 103 -4.42 6.26 -13.25
CA PRO A 103 -5.26 6.01 -14.42
C PRO A 103 -5.18 4.59 -14.96
N ALA A 104 -4.01 3.92 -14.86
CA ALA A 104 -3.83 2.53 -15.27
C ALA A 104 -4.58 1.56 -14.33
N VAL A 105 -4.47 1.75 -13.02
CA VAL A 105 -5.26 0.97 -12.04
C VAL A 105 -6.76 1.19 -12.25
N THR A 106 -7.18 2.43 -12.48
CA THR A 106 -8.58 2.77 -12.78
C THR A 106 -9.07 2.05 -14.03
N LEU A 107 -8.26 2.03 -15.10
CA LEU A 107 -8.57 1.28 -16.32
C LEU A 107 -8.70 -0.22 -16.02
N GLY A 108 -7.76 -0.83 -15.30
CA GLY A 108 -7.84 -2.23 -14.89
C GLY A 108 -9.14 -2.54 -14.13
N LEU A 109 -9.48 -1.71 -13.15
CA LEU A 109 -10.73 -1.87 -12.40
C LEU A 109 -11.99 -1.68 -13.26
N VAL A 110 -11.93 -0.86 -14.31
CA VAL A 110 -13.02 -0.76 -15.30
C VAL A 110 -13.11 -2.04 -16.14
N LEU A 111 -11.98 -2.57 -16.61
CA LEU A 111 -11.94 -3.80 -17.41
C LEU A 111 -12.51 -5.01 -16.65
N VAL A 112 -12.18 -5.16 -15.37
CA VAL A 112 -12.69 -6.24 -14.52
C VAL A 112 -14.11 -5.98 -14.00
N GLY A 113 -14.70 -4.82 -14.29
CA GLY A 113 -16.05 -4.44 -13.87
C GLY A 113 -16.19 -4.00 -12.41
N ALA A 114 -15.08 -3.84 -11.68
CA ALA A 114 -15.07 -3.33 -10.31
C ALA A 114 -15.40 -1.82 -10.24
N VAL A 115 -15.11 -1.07 -11.31
CA VAL A 115 -15.47 0.35 -11.46
C VAL A 115 -16.31 0.53 -12.72
N LYS A 116 -17.46 1.21 -12.60
CA LYS A 116 -18.30 1.51 -13.76
C LYS A 116 -17.56 2.44 -14.74
N PRO A 117 -17.63 2.22 -16.06
CA PRO A 117 -16.93 3.05 -17.05
C PRO A 117 -17.20 4.56 -16.90
N LEU A 118 -18.46 4.94 -16.67
CA LEU A 118 -18.84 6.35 -16.46
C LEU A 118 -18.18 6.96 -15.21
N ARG A 119 -18.00 6.18 -14.14
CA ARG A 119 -17.27 6.64 -12.94
C ARG A 119 -15.78 6.76 -13.25
N GLY A 120 -15.22 5.80 -13.98
CA GLY A 120 -13.85 5.86 -14.50
C GLY A 120 -13.57 7.14 -15.31
N LEU A 121 -14.53 7.58 -16.13
CA LEU A 121 -14.43 8.81 -16.93
C LEU A 121 -14.26 10.09 -16.08
N PHE A 122 -14.80 10.11 -14.85
CA PHE A 122 -14.58 11.24 -13.93
C PHE A 122 -13.30 11.08 -13.09
N ILE A 123 -12.96 9.85 -12.71
CA ILE A 123 -11.75 9.55 -11.91
C ILE A 123 -10.48 9.87 -12.72
N PHE A 124 -10.45 9.46 -13.98
CA PHE A 124 -9.27 9.58 -14.83
C PHE A 124 -8.73 11.02 -14.93
N PRO A 125 -9.50 12.04 -15.37
CA PRO A 125 -9.02 13.42 -15.41
C PRO A 125 -8.73 13.98 -14.02
N THR A 126 -9.48 13.55 -12.99
CA THR A 126 -9.26 13.98 -11.60
C THR A 126 -7.85 13.61 -11.12
N GLN A 127 -7.43 12.36 -11.37
CA GLN A 127 -6.09 11.89 -11.02
C GLN A 127 -4.99 12.65 -11.78
N ILE A 128 -5.21 12.93 -13.07
CA ILE A 128 -4.26 13.74 -13.88
C ILE A 128 -4.09 15.14 -13.27
N VAL A 129 -5.19 15.83 -12.97
CA VAL A 129 -5.16 17.17 -12.39
C VAL A 129 -4.48 17.16 -11.01
N ALA A 130 -4.74 16.14 -10.19
CA ALA A 130 -4.05 15.96 -8.91
C ALA A 130 -2.54 15.73 -9.07
N GLY A 131 -2.11 14.98 -10.09
CA GLY A 131 -0.69 14.77 -10.39
C GLY A 131 0.03 16.05 -10.84
N ILE A 132 -0.62 16.88 -11.65
CA ILE A 132 -0.11 18.21 -12.01
C ILE A 132 0.01 19.09 -10.77
N ALA A 133 -1.04 19.14 -9.95
CA ALA A 133 -1.04 19.93 -8.72
C ALA A 133 0.07 19.48 -7.75
N ALA A 134 0.27 18.18 -7.57
CA ALA A 134 1.33 17.65 -6.72
C ALA A 134 2.73 18.03 -7.22
N ALA A 135 2.98 17.95 -8.53
CA ALA A 135 4.25 18.35 -9.12
C ALA A 135 4.49 19.86 -8.97
N ALA A 136 3.49 20.70 -9.28
CA ALA A 136 3.60 22.15 -9.17
C ALA A 136 3.81 22.62 -7.72
N VAL A 137 3.13 21.98 -6.76
CA VAL A 137 3.34 22.27 -5.33
C VAL A 137 4.72 21.82 -4.87
N THR A 138 5.24 20.69 -5.37
CA THR A 138 6.61 20.25 -5.06
C THR A 138 7.64 21.27 -5.55
N ASP A 139 7.51 21.72 -6.80
CA ASP A 139 8.39 22.73 -7.43
C ASP A 139 8.33 24.08 -6.69
N ALA A 140 7.14 24.49 -6.23
CA ALA A 140 6.97 25.73 -5.50
C ALA A 140 7.50 25.69 -4.05
N LEU A 141 7.50 24.52 -3.40
CA LEU A 141 7.89 24.36 -2.00
C LEU A 141 9.38 24.07 -1.81
N LEU A 142 9.99 23.36 -2.75
CA LEU A 142 11.37 22.88 -2.61
C LEU A 142 12.34 23.75 -3.41
N PRO A 143 13.58 23.94 -2.91
CA PRO A 143 14.57 24.73 -3.61
C PRO A 143 15.10 23.99 -4.86
N GLY A 144 15.52 24.76 -5.86
CA GLY A 144 16.10 24.23 -7.09
C GLY A 144 15.06 23.77 -8.11
N PRO A 145 15.51 23.33 -9.31
CA PRO A 145 14.61 22.86 -10.35
C PRO A 145 14.00 21.50 -9.98
N LEU A 146 12.73 21.30 -10.35
CA LEU A 146 12.03 20.03 -10.14
C LEU A 146 12.72 18.84 -10.86
N GLY A 147 13.25 17.90 -10.08
CA GLY A 147 13.99 16.72 -10.52
C GLY A 147 13.19 15.41 -10.51
N VAL A 148 11.85 15.46 -10.43
CA VAL A 148 11.00 14.28 -10.21
C VAL A 148 10.37 13.68 -11.49
N ALA A 149 10.62 14.31 -12.65
CA ALA A 149 10.09 13.87 -13.93
C ALA A 149 10.71 12.56 -14.42
N ASN A 150 9.92 11.72 -15.07
CA ASN A 150 10.43 10.46 -15.63
C ASN A 150 11.30 10.72 -16.87
N LYS A 151 12.43 10.02 -16.95
CA LYS A 151 13.38 10.07 -18.08
C LYS A 151 13.96 8.67 -18.28
N LEU A 152 14.24 8.30 -19.53
CA LEU A 152 15.04 7.12 -19.81
C LEU A 152 16.51 7.35 -19.43
N SER A 153 17.10 6.40 -18.74
CA SER A 153 18.49 6.46 -18.26
C SER A 153 19.25 5.17 -18.57
N ASN A 154 20.57 5.16 -18.34
CA ASN A 154 21.43 3.98 -18.50
C ASN A 154 21.31 3.30 -19.87
N ASN A 155 21.29 4.10 -20.93
CA ASN A 155 21.16 3.63 -22.33
C ASN A 155 19.92 2.76 -22.58
N THR A 156 18.86 2.92 -21.78
CA THR A 156 17.58 2.24 -21.98
C THR A 156 16.92 2.77 -23.25
N SER A 157 16.63 1.88 -24.20
CA SER A 157 15.90 2.25 -25.42
C SER A 157 14.42 2.50 -25.12
N ILE A 158 13.75 3.26 -25.97
CA ILE A 158 12.30 3.52 -25.89
C ILE A 158 11.51 2.21 -25.79
N SER A 159 11.86 1.21 -26.59
CA SER A 159 11.22 -0.11 -26.54
C SER A 159 11.42 -0.82 -25.21
N ARG A 160 12.64 -0.85 -24.66
CA ARG A 160 12.92 -1.44 -23.34
C ARG A 160 12.11 -0.72 -22.27
N GLY A 161 12.10 0.62 -22.30
CA GLY A 161 11.32 1.43 -21.38
C GLY A 161 9.83 1.10 -21.42
N LEU A 162 9.23 1.01 -22.62
CA LEU A 162 7.83 0.65 -22.80
C LEU A 162 7.49 -0.70 -22.15
N PHE A 163 8.31 -1.73 -22.38
CA PHE A 163 8.05 -3.07 -21.83
C PHE A 163 8.31 -3.16 -20.33
N ILE A 164 9.31 -2.43 -19.81
CA ILE A 164 9.52 -2.29 -18.36
C ILE A 164 8.27 -1.71 -17.71
N GLU A 165 7.76 -0.57 -18.23
CA GLU A 165 6.54 0.07 -17.74
C GLU A 165 5.32 -0.87 -17.81
N MET A 166 5.19 -1.65 -18.89
CA MET A 166 4.13 -2.65 -19.06
C MET A 166 4.16 -3.72 -17.98
N PHE A 167 5.30 -4.40 -17.78
CA PHE A 167 5.38 -5.51 -16.80
C PHE A 167 5.25 -5.03 -15.36
N LEU A 168 5.87 -3.90 -15.02
CA LEU A 168 5.76 -3.33 -13.67
C LEU A 168 4.32 -2.90 -13.35
N THR A 169 3.62 -2.31 -14.33
CA THR A 169 2.20 -1.97 -14.15
C THR A 169 1.32 -3.22 -14.09
N ALA A 170 1.63 -4.26 -14.86
CA ALA A 170 0.90 -5.53 -14.78
C ALA A 170 1.00 -6.14 -13.37
N GLN A 171 2.19 -6.15 -12.77
CA GLN A 171 2.39 -6.60 -11.39
C GLN A 171 1.56 -5.78 -10.39
N LEU A 172 1.53 -4.45 -10.54
CA LEU A 172 0.71 -3.57 -9.71
C LEU A 172 -0.79 -3.89 -9.84
N VAL A 173 -1.31 -3.98 -11.06
CA VAL A 173 -2.74 -4.20 -11.30
C VAL A 173 -3.16 -5.61 -10.88
N LEU A 174 -2.32 -6.63 -11.07
CA LEU A 174 -2.56 -7.98 -10.54
C LEU A 174 -2.65 -7.98 -9.01
N THR A 175 -1.76 -7.23 -8.35
CA THR A 175 -1.80 -7.06 -6.89
C THR A 175 -3.13 -6.45 -6.44
N VAL A 176 -3.61 -5.41 -7.14
CA VAL A 176 -4.92 -4.80 -6.88
C VAL A 176 -6.06 -5.82 -7.07
N TYR A 177 -6.04 -6.61 -8.13
CA TYR A 177 -7.09 -7.61 -8.36
C TYR A 177 -7.14 -8.67 -7.26
N PHE A 178 -6.00 -9.29 -6.95
CA PHE A 178 -6.00 -10.41 -6.01
C PHE A 178 -6.10 -10.00 -4.54
N LEU A 179 -5.68 -8.78 -4.17
CA LEU A 179 -5.76 -8.32 -2.78
C LEU A 179 -6.99 -7.45 -2.50
N ALA A 180 -7.44 -6.64 -3.46
CA ALA A 180 -8.53 -5.68 -3.24
C ALA A 180 -9.85 -6.06 -3.91
N VAL A 181 -9.81 -6.60 -5.15
CA VAL A 181 -11.03 -6.98 -5.89
C VAL A 181 -11.56 -8.31 -5.40
N GLU A 182 -10.70 -9.33 -5.37
CA GLU A 182 -11.02 -10.63 -4.75
C GLU A 182 -11.21 -10.45 -3.24
N LYS A 183 -12.32 -10.98 -2.74
CA LYS A 183 -12.68 -10.87 -1.32
C LYS A 183 -12.23 -12.13 -0.59
N HIS A 184 -11.36 -11.94 0.39
CA HIS A 184 -10.81 -12.97 1.27
C HIS A 184 -10.51 -12.36 2.65
N ARG A 185 -10.09 -13.18 3.63
CA ARG A 185 -9.87 -12.76 5.02
C ARG A 185 -8.91 -11.58 5.19
N SER A 186 -7.97 -11.42 4.25
CA SER A 186 -6.90 -10.42 4.30
C SER A 186 -7.12 -9.24 3.36
N THR A 187 -8.31 -9.08 2.74
CA THR A 187 -8.59 -7.96 1.84
C THR A 187 -8.39 -6.59 2.50
N TYR A 188 -8.52 -6.48 3.82
CA TYR A 188 -8.25 -5.24 4.55
C TYR A 188 -6.75 -4.84 4.55
N LEU A 189 -5.84 -5.78 4.26
CA LEU A 189 -4.40 -5.55 4.11
C LEU A 189 -4.00 -5.18 2.68
N ALA A 190 -4.95 -5.11 1.74
CA ALA A 190 -4.66 -4.72 0.35
C ALA A 190 -3.83 -3.44 0.20
N PRO A 191 -4.05 -2.36 0.99
CA PRO A 191 -3.22 -1.16 0.90
C PRO A 191 -1.72 -1.43 1.11
N ILE A 192 -1.35 -2.35 2.02
CA ILE A 192 0.06 -2.74 2.24
C ILE A 192 0.62 -3.44 1.01
N GLY A 193 -0.11 -4.45 0.50
CA GLY A 193 0.37 -5.21 -0.65
C GLY A 193 0.53 -4.34 -1.90
N ILE A 194 -0.40 -3.42 -2.12
CA ILE A 194 -0.32 -2.41 -3.20
C ILE A 194 0.91 -1.53 -3.02
N GLY A 195 1.18 -1.08 -1.80
CA GLY A 195 2.38 -0.34 -1.45
C GLY A 195 3.68 -1.05 -1.75
N ILE A 196 3.77 -2.32 -1.33
CA ILE A 196 4.92 -3.18 -1.61
C ILE A 196 5.09 -3.40 -3.12
N ALA A 197 4.00 -3.56 -3.88
CA ALA A 197 4.08 -3.69 -5.33
C ALA A 197 4.66 -2.43 -5.99
N ILE A 198 4.25 -1.23 -5.55
CA ILE A 198 4.83 0.03 -6.04
C ILE A 198 6.29 0.19 -5.61
N PHE A 199 6.63 -0.17 -4.37
CA PHE A 199 8.00 -0.18 -3.88
C PHE A 199 8.91 -1.05 -4.76
N ILE A 200 8.50 -2.30 -5.03
CA ILE A 200 9.22 -3.22 -5.92
C ILE A 200 9.34 -2.64 -7.34
N ALA A 201 8.26 -2.06 -7.88
CA ALA A 201 8.31 -1.43 -9.20
C ALA A 201 9.32 -0.28 -9.27
N HIS A 202 9.49 0.49 -8.19
CA HIS A 202 10.51 1.54 -8.13
C HIS A 202 11.92 0.98 -7.95
N ILE A 203 12.12 -0.09 -7.17
CA ILE A 203 13.41 -0.79 -7.12
C ILE A 203 13.81 -1.25 -8.53
N CYS A 204 12.90 -1.86 -9.27
CA CYS A 204 13.21 -2.46 -10.56
C CYS A 204 13.30 -1.45 -11.71
N GLY A 205 12.47 -0.40 -11.70
CA GLY A 205 12.28 0.48 -12.86
C GLY A 205 12.99 1.83 -12.79
N THR A 206 13.29 2.36 -11.59
CA THR A 206 13.67 3.78 -11.45
C THR A 206 14.95 4.09 -12.21
N ASN A 207 15.91 3.16 -12.17
CA ASN A 207 17.20 3.31 -12.83
C ASN A 207 17.13 3.22 -14.38
N PHE A 208 15.99 2.85 -14.96
CA PHE A 208 15.83 2.67 -16.41
C PHE A 208 14.84 3.66 -17.02
N THR A 209 13.70 3.87 -16.35
CA THR A 209 12.59 4.69 -16.86
C THR A 209 12.19 5.82 -15.93
N GLY A 210 12.78 5.90 -14.73
CA GLY A 210 12.28 6.68 -13.60
C GLY A 210 11.04 6.10 -12.92
N THR A 211 10.56 4.93 -13.36
CA THR A 211 9.30 4.26 -12.96
C THR A 211 8.09 5.17 -13.08
N GLY A 212 7.41 5.10 -14.24
CA GLY A 212 6.13 5.75 -14.46
C GLY A 212 4.99 5.02 -13.76
N ILE A 213 4.63 3.84 -14.26
CA ILE A 213 3.56 2.90 -13.88
C ILE A 213 2.17 3.51 -13.65
N ASN A 214 2.05 4.82 -13.86
CA ASN A 214 0.95 5.68 -13.51
C ASN A 214 1.01 6.93 -14.41
N PRO A 215 0.10 7.05 -15.39
CA PRO A 215 0.09 8.21 -16.29
C PRO A 215 -0.03 9.57 -15.57
N ALA A 216 -0.72 9.66 -14.42
CA ALA A 216 -0.81 10.90 -13.64
C ALA A 216 0.53 11.29 -13.01
N ARG A 217 1.27 10.29 -12.49
CA ARG A 217 2.62 10.44 -11.93
C ARG A 217 3.62 10.94 -12.96
N SER A 218 3.50 10.49 -14.20
CA SER A 218 4.40 10.86 -15.29
C SER A 218 4.01 12.16 -15.98
N PHE A 219 2.72 12.42 -16.15
CA PHE A 219 2.24 13.62 -16.83
C PHE A 219 2.41 14.89 -15.99
N GLY A 220 2.14 14.82 -14.68
CA GLY A 220 2.22 15.99 -13.79
C GLY A 220 3.56 16.73 -13.85
N PRO A 221 4.69 16.05 -13.54
CA PRO A 221 6.01 16.66 -13.62
C PRO A 221 6.42 17.11 -15.03
N ALA A 222 5.96 16.43 -16.09
CA ALA A 222 6.26 16.82 -17.46
C ALA A 222 5.55 18.11 -17.90
N VAL A 223 4.35 18.38 -17.35
CA VAL A 223 3.65 19.66 -17.54
C VAL A 223 4.41 20.81 -16.87
N VAL A 224 5.00 20.57 -15.70
CA VAL A 224 5.72 21.61 -14.92
C VAL A 224 7.12 21.85 -15.50
N THR A 225 7.78 20.81 -16.00
CA THR A 225 9.15 20.89 -16.53
C THR A 225 9.15 20.89 -18.06
N SER A 226 9.21 19.72 -18.69
CA SER A 226 9.15 19.56 -20.14
C SER A 226 8.74 18.15 -20.54
N PHE A 227 8.26 18.00 -21.77
CA PHE A 227 7.91 16.71 -22.35
C PHE A 227 9.08 16.08 -23.10
N THR A 228 9.29 14.80 -22.88
CA THR A 228 10.19 14.00 -23.71
C THR A 228 9.49 13.57 -25.01
N GLY A 229 10.25 13.36 -26.10
CA GLY A 229 9.69 12.83 -27.35
C GLY A 229 9.11 11.41 -27.24
N TYR A 230 9.43 10.70 -26.16
CA TYR A 230 8.94 9.35 -25.86
C TYR A 230 7.92 9.32 -24.72
N GLN A 231 7.36 10.45 -24.29
CA GLN A 231 6.42 10.52 -23.15
C GLN A 231 5.26 9.52 -23.27
N TRP A 232 4.85 9.18 -24.50
CA TRP A 232 3.79 8.23 -24.79
C TRP A 232 4.02 6.84 -24.18
N ILE A 233 5.26 6.42 -23.90
CA ILE A 233 5.52 5.11 -23.26
C ILE A 233 4.96 5.06 -21.84
N TYR A 234 4.90 6.19 -21.14
CA TYR A 234 4.34 6.31 -19.79
C TYR A 234 2.81 6.32 -19.77
N TRP A 235 2.19 6.28 -20.95
CA TRP A 235 0.76 6.04 -21.14
C TRP A 235 0.52 4.63 -21.66
N LEU A 236 1.14 4.30 -22.80
CA LEU A 236 0.92 3.01 -23.47
C LEU A 236 1.43 1.84 -22.62
N GLY A 237 2.61 1.95 -22.02
CA GLY A 237 3.17 0.91 -21.15
C GLY A 237 2.23 0.55 -20.01
N PRO A 238 1.83 1.51 -19.15
CA PRO A 238 0.88 1.24 -18.07
C PRO A 238 -0.48 0.70 -18.53
N PHE A 239 -1.02 1.17 -19.65
CA PHE A 239 -2.27 0.62 -20.19
C PHE A 239 -2.11 -0.82 -20.70
N LEU A 240 -1.04 -1.12 -21.44
CA LEU A 240 -0.73 -2.51 -21.83
C LEU A 240 -0.55 -3.40 -20.60
N GLY A 241 0.07 -2.90 -19.54
CA GLY A 241 0.19 -3.61 -18.26
C GLY A 241 -1.17 -3.92 -17.63
N SER A 242 -2.10 -2.96 -17.68
CA SER A 242 -3.47 -3.14 -17.19
C SER A 242 -4.24 -4.19 -17.99
N PHE A 243 -4.09 -4.19 -19.32
CA PHE A 243 -4.67 -5.22 -20.19
C PHE A 243 -4.06 -6.60 -19.94
N LEU A 244 -2.73 -6.68 -19.77
CA LEU A 244 -2.03 -7.94 -19.48
C LEU A 244 -2.49 -8.53 -18.13
N ALA A 245 -2.58 -7.70 -17.10
CA ALA A 245 -3.11 -8.10 -15.80
C ALA A 245 -4.56 -8.59 -15.90
N PHE A 246 -5.40 -7.88 -16.65
CA PHE A 246 -6.79 -8.27 -16.88
C PHE A 246 -6.91 -9.61 -17.60
N ALA A 247 -6.12 -9.84 -18.65
CA ALA A 247 -6.12 -11.09 -19.40
C ALA A 247 -5.70 -12.27 -18.51
N LEU A 248 -4.60 -12.12 -17.76
CA LEU A 248 -4.12 -13.17 -16.85
C LEU A 248 -5.11 -13.46 -15.72
N TYR A 249 -5.64 -12.41 -15.08
CA TYR A 249 -6.65 -12.57 -14.04
C TYR A 249 -7.90 -13.29 -14.57
N THR A 250 -8.40 -12.89 -15.74
CA THR A 250 -9.57 -13.52 -16.37
C THR A 250 -9.31 -14.98 -16.69
N LEU A 251 -8.13 -15.32 -17.21
CA LEU A 251 -7.72 -16.70 -17.47
C LEU A 251 -7.71 -17.53 -16.18
N LEU A 252 -7.12 -17.02 -15.10
CA LEU A 252 -7.07 -17.71 -13.80
C LEU A 252 -8.47 -17.89 -13.19
N LYS A 253 -9.37 -16.90 -13.34
CA LYS A 253 -10.77 -17.03 -12.94
C LYS A 253 -11.51 -18.08 -13.76
N TRP A 254 -11.27 -18.12 -15.07
CA TRP A 254 -11.87 -19.11 -15.97
C TRP A 254 -11.40 -20.54 -15.66
N LEU A 255 -10.13 -20.71 -15.25
CA LEU A 255 -9.56 -21.97 -14.79
C LEU A 255 -9.95 -22.35 -13.34
N ASP A 256 -10.79 -21.55 -12.67
CA ASP A 256 -11.18 -21.71 -11.28
C ASP A 256 -9.98 -21.92 -10.33
N TYR A 257 -9.05 -20.96 -10.33
CA TYR A 257 -7.78 -21.03 -9.60
C TYR A 257 -7.90 -21.45 -8.11
N ARG A 258 -9.06 -21.25 -7.47
CA ARG A 258 -9.29 -21.61 -6.07
C ARG A 258 -9.25 -23.12 -5.84
N THR A 259 -9.55 -23.91 -6.88
CA THR A 259 -9.48 -25.37 -6.83
C THR A 259 -8.05 -25.90 -6.84
N ALA A 260 -7.09 -25.10 -7.33
CA ALA A 260 -5.68 -25.49 -7.36
C ALA A 260 -5.03 -25.52 -5.96
N ASN A 261 -5.56 -24.75 -5.01
CA ASN A 261 -5.12 -24.75 -3.61
C ASN A 261 -6.30 -24.49 -2.65
N PRO A 262 -7.14 -25.52 -2.40
CA PRO A 262 -8.36 -25.38 -1.61
C PRO A 262 -8.06 -25.09 -0.13
N GLY A 263 -8.96 -24.36 0.56
CA GLY A 263 -8.84 -24.08 1.98
C GLY A 263 -7.91 -22.92 2.35
N GLN A 264 -7.14 -22.38 1.41
CA GLN A 264 -6.21 -21.28 1.66
C GLN A 264 -6.91 -19.97 2.10
N ASP A 265 -8.19 -19.81 1.72
CA ASP A 265 -9.05 -18.67 2.03
C ASP A 265 -10.23 -19.02 2.95
N ASP A 266 -10.35 -20.27 3.43
CA ASP A 266 -11.50 -20.71 4.23
C ASP A 266 -11.47 -20.11 5.65
N THR A 267 -12.64 -19.65 6.10
CA THR A 267 -12.88 -19.14 7.47
C THR A 267 -13.02 -20.26 8.51
N GLY A 268 -12.74 -21.51 8.13
CA GLY A 268 -13.13 -22.74 8.84
C GLY A 268 -12.63 -22.90 10.27
N ASP A 269 -11.64 -22.10 10.69
CA ASP A 269 -11.03 -22.20 12.04
C ASP A 269 -11.50 -21.12 13.01
N VAL A 270 -12.10 -20.01 12.53
CA VAL A 270 -12.60 -18.95 13.41
C VAL A 270 -13.96 -19.32 14.02
N GLU A 271 -14.76 -20.09 13.29
CA GLU A 271 -16.09 -20.55 13.72
C GLU A 271 -16.02 -21.80 14.61
N LYS A 272 -15.06 -22.70 14.36
CA LYS A 272 -14.80 -23.87 15.23
C LYS A 272 -14.24 -23.47 16.60
N GLY A 273 -13.46 -22.37 16.67
CA GLY A 273 -13.01 -21.81 17.95
C GLY A 273 -14.15 -21.25 18.79
N HIS A 274 -15.11 -20.55 18.19
CA HIS A 274 -16.29 -20.04 18.90
C HIS A 274 -17.24 -21.16 19.33
N HIS A 275 -17.51 -22.14 18.48
CA HIS A 275 -18.35 -23.29 18.86
C HIS A 275 -17.68 -24.21 19.89
N GLY A 276 -16.36 -24.36 19.85
CA GLY A 276 -15.60 -25.11 20.85
C GLY A 276 -15.59 -24.43 22.22
N LEU A 277 -15.52 -23.10 22.26
CA LEU A 277 -15.62 -22.31 23.50
C LEU A 277 -17.04 -22.33 24.07
N THR A 278 -18.08 -22.13 23.25
CA THR A 278 -19.47 -22.20 23.72
C THR A 278 -19.85 -23.62 24.17
N ALA A 279 -19.38 -24.66 23.48
CA ALA A 279 -19.61 -26.04 23.90
C ALA A 279 -18.83 -26.40 25.18
N ALA A 280 -17.62 -25.86 25.37
CA ALA A 280 -16.86 -26.04 26.60
C ALA A 280 -17.47 -25.28 27.80
N GLU A 281 -18.06 -24.11 27.57
CA GLU A 281 -18.81 -23.33 28.57
C GLU A 281 -20.15 -23.99 28.93
N GLU A 282 -20.88 -24.51 27.95
CA GLU A 282 -22.15 -25.22 28.14
C GLU A 282 -21.93 -26.56 28.88
N LYS A 283 -20.81 -27.24 28.60
CA LYS A 283 -20.40 -28.46 29.31
C LYS A 283 -19.88 -28.18 30.74
N ARG A 284 -19.28 -27.01 30.99
CA ARG A 284 -18.90 -26.57 32.35
C ARG A 284 -20.12 -26.18 33.20
N HIS A 285 -21.15 -25.58 32.59
CA HIS A 285 -22.38 -25.22 33.30
C HIS A 285 -23.24 -26.43 33.67
N THR A 286 -23.30 -27.46 32.82
CA THR A 286 -24.01 -28.72 33.12
C THR A 286 -23.30 -29.57 34.18
N ILE A 287 -21.96 -29.60 34.19
CA ILE A 287 -21.21 -30.33 35.24
C ILE A 287 -21.37 -29.69 36.63
N ASN A 288 -21.46 -28.35 36.71
CA ASN A 288 -21.64 -27.66 38.00
C ASN A 288 -23.09 -27.67 38.52
N SER A 289 -24.09 -27.95 37.69
CA SER A 289 -25.48 -28.09 38.14
C SER A 289 -25.82 -29.47 38.72
N ASP A 290 -25.00 -30.48 38.42
CA ASP A 290 -25.26 -31.88 38.83
C ASP A 290 -24.56 -32.30 40.14
N VAL A 291 -23.78 -31.41 40.77
CA VAL A 291 -23.05 -31.69 42.04
C VAL A 291 -23.63 -30.86 43.19
N GLY A 292 -24.95 -30.90 43.35
CA GLY A 292 -25.65 -29.94 44.20
C GLY A 292 -26.82 -30.46 45.02
N THR A 293 -26.87 -31.73 45.44
CA THR A 293 -27.74 -32.16 46.55
C THR A 293 -27.26 -33.48 47.17
N SER A 294 -26.47 -33.39 48.24
CA SER A 294 -26.56 -34.34 49.36
C SER A 294 -25.91 -33.70 50.58
N SER A 295 -26.73 -33.39 51.58
CA SER A 295 -26.32 -32.90 52.89
C SER A 295 -26.60 -33.99 53.90
N ASP A 296 -25.58 -34.40 54.68
CA ASP A 296 -25.66 -34.92 56.05
C ASP A 296 -24.23 -34.93 56.63
N GLN A 297 -23.85 -34.00 57.52
CA GLN A 297 -24.00 -33.97 58.98
C GLN A 297 -22.94 -34.76 59.80
N TYR A 298 -22.34 -34.04 60.77
CA TYR A 298 -21.75 -34.46 62.05
C TYR A 298 -20.24 -34.83 62.23
N THR A 299 -19.54 -33.89 62.91
CA THR A 299 -18.66 -34.00 64.11
C THR A 299 -17.19 -34.45 64.12
N LEU A 300 -16.38 -33.49 64.63
CA LEU A 300 -15.37 -33.51 65.71
C LEU A 300 -14.10 -34.39 65.68
N ASN A 301 -12.98 -33.64 65.85
CA ASN A 301 -11.82 -33.83 66.72
C ASN A 301 -10.51 -34.51 66.24
N ASN A 302 -9.48 -33.67 66.35
CA ASN A 302 -8.13 -33.89 66.93
C ASN A 302 -6.92 -34.36 66.10
N HIS A 303 -5.91 -33.47 66.12
CA HIS A 303 -4.48 -33.69 66.41
C HIS A 303 -3.60 -34.49 65.43
N HIS A 304 -2.71 -33.77 64.72
CA HIS A 304 -1.23 -33.80 64.86
C HIS A 304 -0.55 -33.27 63.57
N SER A 305 0.42 -32.38 63.73
CA SER A 305 1.48 -32.08 62.74
C SER A 305 2.79 -32.72 63.24
N PRO A 306 3.98 -32.61 62.59
CA PRO A 306 4.41 -32.08 61.27
C PRO A 306 5.39 -33.12 60.60
N PRO A 307 6.44 -32.84 59.76
CA PRO A 307 7.01 -31.59 59.21
C PRO A 307 7.33 -31.58 57.68
N ASN A 308 7.28 -30.41 57.01
CA ASN A 308 8.39 -29.52 56.62
C ASN A 308 9.34 -30.17 55.58
N THR A 309 9.53 -29.64 54.38
CA THR A 309 10.44 -28.52 53.99
C THR A 309 10.08 -28.08 52.56
N GLY A 310 10.31 -26.87 52.05
CA GLY A 310 10.97 -25.67 52.55
C GLY A 310 11.28 -24.77 51.33
N ARG A 311 10.77 -23.53 51.38
CA ARG A 311 11.27 -22.24 50.85
C ARG A 311 11.43 -22.06 49.32
N ASP A 312 10.77 -21.07 48.70
CA ASP A 312 10.92 -19.59 48.81
C ASP A 312 12.33 -19.12 48.43
N SER A 313 12.61 -18.08 47.64
CA SER A 313 11.82 -16.96 47.10
C SER A 313 12.79 -16.04 46.29
N SER A 314 12.24 -15.12 45.47
CA SER A 314 12.65 -13.73 45.17
C SER A 314 13.97 -13.17 45.79
N ALA A 315 14.73 -12.20 45.27
CA ALA A 315 14.63 -11.15 44.24
C ALA A 315 15.90 -10.24 44.32
N LEU A 316 16.05 -9.30 43.36
CA LEU A 316 16.83 -8.02 43.40
C LEU A 316 18.37 -8.13 43.46
N GLY A 317 19.22 -7.25 42.91
CA GLY A 317 19.13 -5.96 42.22
C GLY A 317 20.57 -5.36 42.10
N ASP A 318 20.78 -4.36 41.22
CA ASP A 318 21.88 -3.36 41.13
C ASP A 318 23.36 -3.86 40.98
N GLY A 319 24.34 -3.23 40.31
CA GLY A 319 24.52 -2.00 39.55
C GLY A 319 26.04 -1.73 39.29
N ILE A 320 26.34 -0.86 38.31
CA ILE A 320 27.49 0.08 38.17
C ILE A 320 28.93 -0.36 37.75
N HIS A 321 29.48 0.45 36.81
CA HIS A 321 30.89 0.90 36.57
C HIS A 321 31.71 0.37 35.35
N GLY A 322 32.04 1.28 34.40
CA GLY A 322 33.11 1.16 33.38
C GLY A 322 34.51 1.53 33.91
N PRO A 323 35.61 1.65 33.10
CA PRO A 323 35.78 2.74 32.10
C PRO A 323 36.75 2.52 30.88
N MET A 324 36.75 3.52 29.97
CA MET A 324 37.84 4.17 29.16
C MET A 324 38.66 3.48 28.02
N SER A 325 38.89 4.32 26.98
CA SER A 325 39.60 4.26 25.67
C SER A 325 41.15 4.47 25.81
N PRO A 326 42.04 4.82 24.82
CA PRO A 326 41.95 5.03 23.34
C PRO A 326 43.21 4.58 22.50
N ALA A 327 43.22 4.78 21.16
CA ALA A 327 44.34 5.37 20.35
C ALA A 327 44.21 5.18 18.81
N ALA A 328 44.66 6.19 18.05
CA ALA A 328 44.58 6.38 16.59
C ALA A 328 45.93 6.03 15.87
N PRO A 329 46.40 6.77 14.83
CA PRO A 329 46.14 6.72 13.38
C PRO A 329 47.38 6.30 12.54
N VAL A 330 47.25 6.01 11.23
CA VAL A 330 48.41 6.02 10.29
C VAL A 330 48.06 6.52 8.88
N SER A 331 48.74 7.59 8.47
CA SER A 331 49.22 7.99 7.13
C SER A 331 50.57 8.69 7.38
N PRO A 332 51.53 8.90 6.45
CA PRO A 332 51.43 9.03 4.98
C PRO A 332 52.61 8.38 4.17
N THR A 333 52.62 8.49 2.82
CA THR A 333 53.84 8.78 2.03
C THR A 333 53.55 9.19 0.58
N HIS A 334 54.39 10.11 0.11
CA HIS A 334 54.47 10.84 -1.16
C HIS A 334 54.86 10.02 -2.41
N ALA A 335 54.44 10.50 -3.60
CA ALA A 335 55.30 10.84 -4.77
C ALA A 335 54.38 11.19 -5.98
N THR A 336 54.17 12.46 -6.35
CA THR A 336 54.92 13.30 -7.34
C THR A 336 54.92 12.85 -8.81
N HIS A 337 54.65 13.85 -9.66
CA HIS A 337 54.97 14.04 -11.08
C HIS A 337 53.99 13.58 -12.17
N GLY A 338 53.58 14.57 -12.99
CA GLY A 338 53.15 14.34 -14.37
C GLY A 338 52.20 15.38 -14.94
N GLU A 339 52.62 16.64 -15.08
CA GLU A 339 52.06 17.51 -16.12
C GLU A 339 52.22 16.85 -17.49
N LEU A 340 51.20 16.89 -18.35
CA LEU A 340 51.37 17.03 -19.79
C LEU A 340 50.09 17.66 -20.39
N ARG A 341 50.24 18.93 -20.79
CA ARG A 341 49.39 19.60 -21.78
C ARG A 341 49.75 19.06 -23.18
N SER A 342 48.74 18.83 -24.03
CA SER A 342 48.76 19.09 -25.49
C SER A 342 47.34 18.89 -26.03
N THR A 343 46.53 19.91 -26.35
CA THR A 343 46.41 20.60 -27.67
C THR A 343 46.50 19.71 -28.92
N ALA A 344 45.38 19.61 -29.64
CA ALA A 344 45.16 19.63 -31.11
C ALA A 344 43.74 19.04 -31.37
N GLN A 345 42.71 19.80 -31.75
CA GLN A 345 42.37 20.26 -33.12
C GLN A 345 42.75 19.24 -34.21
N VAL A 346 41.77 18.47 -34.70
CA VAL A 346 40.99 18.65 -35.95
C VAL A 346 39.72 17.81 -35.84
#